data_AF-A0A7W1G003-F1
#
_entry.id   AF-A0A7W1G003-F1
#
_cell.length_a   1.000
_cell.length_b   1.000
_cell.length_c   1.000
_cell.angle_alpha   90.00
_cell.angle_beta   90.00
_cell.angle_gamma   90.00
#
_symmetry.space_group_name_H-M   'P 1'
#
loop_
_entity.id
_entity.type
_entity.pdbx_description
1 polymer ?
#
loop_
_entity_poly.entity_id
_entity_poly.type
_entity_poly.pdbx_seq_one_letter_code
_entity_poly.pdbx_strand_id
1 'polypeptide(L)' 'TKVLTDAAIRGKVDHLLGLKENVIIGQLIPAGTGLQKYRDIIVTEESEDYHINEKEKTKSKKKKEKEKEELEVI' A
#
# COMPACT_ATOMS: atom_id res chain seq x y z
N THR A 1 25.13 -17.06 1.90
CA THR A 1 24.84 -17.06 0.45
C THR A 1 23.70 -17.99 0.06
N LYS A 2 23.51 -19.14 0.73
CA LYS A 2 22.43 -20.13 0.45
C LYS A 2 21.06 -19.54 0.08
N VAL A 3 20.53 -18.62 0.89
CA VAL A 3 19.20 -18.02 0.68
C VAL A 3 19.11 -17.23 -0.64
N LEU A 4 20.16 -16.50 -1.01
CA LEU A 4 20.19 -15.74 -2.26
C LEU A 4 20.31 -16.65 -3.49
N THR A 5 21.13 -17.70 -3.39
CA THR A 5 21.31 -18.68 -4.47
C THR A 5 20.01 -19.44 -4.76
N ASP A 6 19.32 -19.93 -3.73
CA ASP A 6 18.05 -20.65 -3.88
C ASP A 6 16.94 -19.74 -4.44
N ALA A 7 16.91 -18.47 -4.02
CA ALA A 7 15.95 -17.49 -4.54
C ALA A 7 16.21 -17.16 -6.03
N ALA A 8 17.47 -17.00 -6.43
CA ALA A 8 17.86 -16.72 -7.81
C ALA A 8 17.53 -17.89 -8.75
N ILE A 9 17.86 -19.13 -8.36
CA ILE A 9 17.57 -20.33 -9.15
C ILE A 9 16.06 -20.51 -9.37
N ARG A 10 15.26 -20.20 -8.35
CA ARG A 10 13.79 -20.30 -8.43
C ARG A 10 13.12 -19.09 -9.09
N GLY A 11 13.89 -18.05 -9.45
CA GLY A 11 13.33 -16.80 -9.98
C GLY A 11 12.34 -16.13 -9.02
N LYS A 12 12.58 -16.21 -7.71
CA LYS A 12 11.62 -15.75 -6.70
C LYS A 12 11.48 -14.23 -6.76
N VAL A 13 10.26 -13.75 -6.91
CA VAL A 13 9.91 -12.32 -6.88
C VAL A 13 9.55 -11.93 -5.45
N ASP A 14 10.10 -10.82 -4.98
CA ASP A 14 9.70 -10.19 -3.71
C ASP A 14 8.77 -9.01 -4.01
N HIS A 15 7.59 -9.03 -3.40
CA HIS A 15 6.57 -8.00 -3.58
C HIS A 15 6.64 -6.88 -2.55
N LEU A 16 7.65 -6.88 -1.66
CA LEU A 16 7.91 -5.83 -0.66
C LEU A 16 6.69 -5.54 0.23
N LEU A 17 5.98 -6.58 0.66
CA LEU A 17 4.79 -6.43 1.50
C LEU A 17 5.14 -6.35 2.99
N GLY A 18 6.34 -6.77 3.37
CA GLY A 18 6.80 -6.84 4.74
C GLY A 18 7.53 -5.58 5.21
N LEU A 19 7.61 -5.44 6.54
CA LEU A 19 8.33 -4.34 7.18
C LEU A 19 9.83 -4.38 6.86
N LYS A 20 10.46 -5.55 7.03
CA LYS A 20 11.92 -5.68 6.89
C LYS A 20 12.41 -5.41 5.48
N GLU A 21 11.67 -5.87 4.48
CA GLU A 21 12.02 -5.69 3.07
C GLU A 21 12.02 -4.20 2.69
N ASN A 22 10.96 -3.47 3.07
CA ASN A 22 10.85 -2.03 2.84
C ASN A 22 11.95 -1.23 3.58
N VAL A 23 12.29 -1.64 4.80
CA VAL A 23 13.40 -1.01 5.56
C VAL A 23 14.74 -1.21 4.87
N ILE A 24 15.02 -2.41 4.37
CA ILE A 24 16.29 -2.72 3.70
C ILE A 24 16.42 -1.94 2.38
N ILE A 25 15.31 -1.76 1.65
CA ILE A 25 15.27 -0.99 0.40
C ILE A 25 15.27 0.53 0.63
N GLY A 26 14.83 0.99 1.81
CA GLY A 26 14.72 2.42 2.13
C GLY A 26 13.39 3.06 1.71
N GLN A 27 12.33 2.27 1.52
CA GLN A 27 10.98 2.74 1.23
C GLN A 27 10.16 2.91 2.52
N LEU A 28 9.12 3.76 2.50
CA LEU A 28 8.15 3.87 3.59
C LEU A 28 7.55 2.49 3.95
N ILE A 29 7.64 2.13 5.22
CA ILE A 29 7.11 0.87 5.72
C ILE A 29 5.58 0.85 5.69
N PRO A 30 4.94 -0.33 5.53
CA PRO A 30 3.48 -0.47 5.57
C PRO A 30 2.91 -0.42 7.00
N ALA A 31 3.35 0.55 7.81
CA ALA A 31 2.87 0.75 9.18
C ALA A 31 2.91 2.23 9.58
N GLY A 32 2.09 2.61 10.55
CA GLY A 32 2.02 3.98 11.06
C GLY A 32 1.76 5.00 9.94
N THR A 33 2.59 6.05 9.88
CA THR A 33 2.52 7.12 8.87
C THR A 33 2.83 6.66 7.44
N GLY A 34 3.43 5.48 7.25
CA GLY A 34 3.66 4.91 5.92
C GLY A 34 2.39 4.34 5.27
N LEU A 35 1.34 4.11 6.07
CA LEU A 35 0.00 3.78 5.57
C LEU A 35 -0.67 5.00 4.95
N GLN A 36 -1.39 4.80 3.85
CA GLN A 36 -2.09 5.88 3.15
C GLN A 36 -3.04 6.67 4.07
N LYS A 37 -3.76 5.98 4.95
CA LYS A 37 -4.68 6.60 5.93
C LYS A 37 -4.02 7.65 6.82
N TYR A 38 -2.72 7.51 7.11
CA TYR A 38 -2.01 8.34 8.08
C TYR A 38 -0.97 9.27 7.45
N ARG A 39 -0.87 9.29 6.12
CA ARG A 39 0.16 10.06 5.40
C ARG A 39 -0.10 11.56 5.40
N ASP A 40 -1.38 11.94 5.32
CA ASP A 40 -1.82 13.34 5.15
C ASP A 40 -2.52 13.88 6.40
N ILE A 41 -2.24 13.32 7.58
CA ILE A 41 -2.81 13.81 8.84
C ILE A 41 -2.01 15.02 9.30
N ILE A 42 -2.68 16.15 9.44
CA ILE A 42 -2.15 17.38 10.02
C ILE A 42 -2.70 17.47 11.44
N VAL A 43 -1.82 17.53 12.43
CA VAL A 43 -2.21 17.65 13.85
C VAL A 43 -2.26 19.13 14.19
N THR A 44 -3.44 19.62 14.57
CA THR A 44 -3.68 20.99 15.07
C THR A 44 -4.02 20.94 16.56
N GLU A 45 -3.60 21.96 17.32
CA GLU A 45 -3.71 22.01 18.78
C GLU A 45 -5.17 22.06 19.30
N GLU A 46 -6.16 22.34 18.44
CA GLU A 46 -7.55 22.61 18.83
C GLU A 46 -8.58 21.52 18.45
N SER A 47 -8.18 20.35 17.97
CA SER A 47 -9.15 19.34 17.50
C SER A 47 -8.83 17.93 17.99
N GLU A 48 -9.69 17.41 18.88
CA GLU A 48 -9.74 15.99 19.29
C GLU A 48 -10.23 15.05 18.16
N ASP A 49 -10.62 15.61 17.00
CA ASP A 49 -11.24 14.85 15.92
C ASP A 49 -10.27 14.52 14.77
N TYR A 50 -9.94 13.24 14.66
CA TYR A 50 -9.22 12.66 13.53
C TYR A 50 -10.08 12.71 12.26
N HIS A 51 -9.88 13.70 11.39
CA HIS A 51 -10.45 13.68 10.05
C HIS A 51 -9.72 12.67 9.16
N ILE A 52 -10.20 11.44 9.17
CA ILE A 52 -9.81 10.43 8.16
C ILE A 52 -10.40 10.87 6.82
N ASN A 53 -9.57 11.39 5.93
CA ASN A 53 -9.97 11.72 4.56
C ASN A 53 -10.52 10.45 3.87
N GLU A 54 -11.83 10.35 3.69
CA GLU A 54 -12.52 9.23 2.99
C GLU A 54 -12.15 9.09 1.50
N LYS A 55 -11.16 9.86 1.00
CA LYS A 55 -10.78 9.95 -0.41
C LYS A 55 -10.24 8.64 -1.01
N GLU A 56 -10.03 7.59 -0.22
CA GLU A 56 -9.50 6.31 -0.73
C GLU A 56 -10.57 5.28 -1.11
N LYS A 57 -11.80 5.38 -0.57
CA LYS A 57 -12.91 4.50 -1.01
C LYS A 57 -13.22 4.70 -2.50
N THR A 58 -13.05 5.91 -3.03
CA THR A 58 -13.42 6.27 -4.41
C THR A 58 -12.44 5.75 -5.45
N LYS A 59 -11.13 5.59 -5.15
CA LYS A 59 -10.16 5.03 -6.11
C LYS A 59 -10.31 3.51 -6.26
N SER A 60 -10.51 2.78 -5.16
CA SER A 60 -10.75 1.32 -5.21
C SER A 60 -12.15 0.97 -5.75
N LYS A 61 -13.19 1.79 -5.48
CA LYS A 61 -14.52 1.63 -6.09
C LYS A 61 -14.52 1.93 -7.58
N LYS A 62 -13.91 3.05 -8.02
CA LYS A 62 -13.81 3.38 -9.47
C LYS A 62 -13.03 2.34 -10.27
N LYS A 63 -12.01 1.70 -9.69
CA LYS A 63 -11.26 0.64 -10.37
C LYS A 63 -12.09 -0.64 -10.52
N LYS A 64 -12.88 -0.99 -9.50
CA LYS A 64 -13.79 -2.16 -9.52
C LYS A 64 -15.04 -1.95 -10.38
N GLU A 65 -15.57 -0.73 -10.48
CA GLU A 65 -16.68 -0.40 -11.39
C GLU A 65 -16.24 -0.43 -12.85
N LYS A 66 -15.04 0.09 -13.18
CA LYS A 66 -14.49 0.01 -14.54
C LYS A 66 -14.21 -1.41 -15.01
N GLU A 67 -13.63 -2.27 -14.15
CA GLU A 67 -13.41 -3.69 -14.49
C GLU A 67 -14.73 -4.46 -14.69
N LYS A 68 -15.81 -4.06 -13.98
CA LYS A 68 -17.14 -4.65 -14.19
C LYS A 68 -17.79 -4.20 -15.50
N GLU A 69 -17.72 -2.92 -15.84
CA GLU A 69 -18.25 -2.40 -17.11
C GLU A 69 -17.51 -2.99 -18.32
N GLU A 70 -16.19 -3.19 -18.24
CA GLU A 70 -15.41 -3.80 -19.33
C GLU A 70 -15.73 -5.30 -19.55
N LEU A 71 -16.16 -6.02 -18.51
CA LEU A 71 -16.55 -7.44 -18.59
C LEU A 71 -18.00 -7.67 -19.03
N GLU A 72 -18.90 -6.69 -18.86
CA GLU A 72 -20.30 -6.78 -19.32
C GLU A 72 -20.47 -6.48 -20.83
N VAL A 73 -19.44 -5.95 -21.50
CA VAL A 73 -19.49 -5.53 -22.92
C VAL A 73 -18.95 -6.62 -23.88
N ILE A 74 -18.54 -7.79 -23.38
CA ILE A 74 -18.16 -8.98 -24.16
C ILE A 74 -19.28 -10.01 -24.12
#